data_AF-A0A3B5MJ88-F1
#
_entry.id   AF-A0A3B5MJ88-F1
#
_cell.length_a   1.000
_cell.length_b   1.000
_cell.length_c   1.000
_cell.angle_alpha   90.00
_cell.angle_beta   90.00
_cell.angle_gamma   90.00
#
_symmetry.space_group_name_H-M   'P 1'
#
loop_
_entity.id
_entity.type
_entity.pdbx_description
1 polymer ?
#
loop_
_entity_poly.entity_id
_entity_poly.type
_entity_poly.pdbx_seq_one_letter_code
_entity_poly.pdbx_strand_id
1 'polypeptide(L)' 'TQFVREMNETHRDKARVLIDTVRRKGDDASSEMIHFLCELDHRFSEHLGLM' A
#
# COMPACT_ATOMS: atom_id res chain seq x y z
N THR A 1 9.03 -13.15 19.62
CA THR A 1 7.80 -13.66 18.98
C THR A 1 7.00 -12.48 18.46
N GLN A 2 6.39 -12.63 17.28
CA GLN A 2 5.59 -11.69 16.46
C GLN A 2 5.28 -10.26 16.99
N PHE A 3 4.87 -10.11 18.26
CA PHE A 3 4.64 -8.85 18.97
C PHE A 3 5.81 -7.84 18.98
N VAL A 4 7.07 -8.28 19.08
CA VAL A 4 8.22 -7.35 19.08
C VAL A 4 8.42 -6.69 17.71
N ARG A 5 7.94 -7.35 16.64
CA ARG A 5 8.09 -6.86 15.28
C ARG A 5 7.13 -5.70 15.02
N GLU A 6 5.84 -5.86 15.36
CA GLU A 6 4.78 -4.82 15.21
C GLU A 6 5.09 -3.51 15.95
N MET A 7 5.75 -3.58 17.11
CA MET A 7 6.06 -2.41 17.95
C MET A 7 7.19 -1.53 17.39
N ASN A 8 7.99 -2.06 16.45
CA ASN A 8 9.11 -1.36 15.81
C ASN A 8 8.92 -1.15 14.30
N GLU A 9 7.74 -1.49 13.74
CA GLU A 9 7.50 -1.27 12.32
C GLU A 9 7.32 0.22 12.04
N THR A 10 8.24 0.76 11.27
CA THR A 10 8.10 2.11 10.74
C THR A 10 6.90 2.16 9.80
N HIS A 11 6.33 3.36 9.57
CA HIS A 11 5.29 3.53 8.55
C HIS A 11 5.74 2.99 7.17
N ARG A 12 7.05 3.06 6.87
CA ARG A 12 7.65 2.49 5.66
C ARG A 12 7.57 0.96 5.63
N ASP A 13 7.80 0.29 6.76
CA ASP A 13 7.73 -1.17 6.83
C ASP A 13 6.29 -1.65 6.61
N LYS A 14 5.32 -0.96 7.22
CA LYS A 14 3.89 -1.24 7.02
C LYS A 14 3.47 -1.04 5.57
N ALA A 15 3.86 0.07 4.95
CA ALA A 15 3.58 0.35 3.53
C ALA A 15 4.16 -0.74 2.61
N ARG A 16 5.40 -1.19 2.87
CA ARG A 16 6.03 -2.28 2.12
C ARG A 16 5.24 -3.58 2.22
N VAL A 17 4.88 -3.98 3.45
CA VAL A 17 4.11 -5.22 3.68
C VAL A 17 2.76 -5.17 2.98
N LEU A 18 2.10 -4.01 2.98
CA LEU A 18 0.82 -3.79 2.31
C LEU A 18 0.97 -3.97 0.79
N ILE A 19 1.93 -3.27 0.18
CA ILE A 19 2.21 -3.33 -1.27
C ILE A 19 2.59 -4.76 -1.68
N ASP A 20 3.50 -5.42 -0.97
CA ASP A 20 3.93 -6.79 -1.27
C ASP A 20 2.79 -7.80 -1.14
N THR A 21 1.85 -7.55 -0.23
CA THR A 21 0.68 -8.41 -0.06
C THR A 21 -0.33 -8.22 -1.18
N VAL A 22 -0.64 -6.99 -1.57
CA VAL A 22 -1.56 -6.70 -2.67
C VAL A 22 -0.99 -7.20 -4.00
N ARG A 23 0.30 -6.97 -4.27
CA ARG A 23 0.97 -7.47 -5.48
C ARG A 23 0.89 -9.00 -5.61
N ARG A 24 1.01 -9.74 -4.50
CA ARG A 24 0.87 -11.21 -4.50
C ARG A 24 -0.55 -11.70 -4.75
N LYS A 25 -1.57 -10.86 -4.55
CA LYS A 25 -2.97 -11.21 -4.83
C LYS A 25 -3.33 -11.09 -6.31
N GLY A 26 -2.50 -10.40 -7.10
CA GLY A 26 -2.68 -10.26 -8.55
C GLY A 26 -3.18 -8.88 -8.97
N ASP A 27 -3.47 -8.76 -10.26
CA ASP A 27 -3.70 -7.48 -10.92
C ASP A 27 -5.03 -6.83 -10.51
N ASP A 28 -6.07 -7.62 -10.25
CA ASP A 28 -7.37 -7.12 -9.78
C ASP A 28 -7.25 -6.41 -8.43
N ALA A 29 -6.56 -7.04 -7.47
CA ALA A 29 -6.32 -6.45 -6.15
C ALA A 29 -5.41 -5.20 -6.24
N SER A 30 -4.42 -5.23 -7.14
CA SER A 30 -3.55 -4.09 -7.40
C SER A 30 -4.33 -2.91 -7.98
N SER A 31 -5.25 -3.17 -8.90
CA SER A 31 -6.14 -2.17 -9.50
C SER A 31 -7.09 -1.56 -8.47
N GLU A 32 -7.66 -2.38 -7.60
CA GLU A 32 -8.53 -1.92 -6.51
C GLU A 32 -7.77 -1.05 -5.49
N MET A 33 -6.53 -1.43 -5.13
CA MET A 33 -5.69 -0.59 -4.26
C MET A 33 -5.37 0.76 -4.90
N ILE A 34 -5.09 0.81 -6.21
CA ILE A 34 -4.85 2.06 -6.94
C ILE A 34 -6.12 2.93 -6.93
N HIS A 35 -7.29 2.34 -7.18
CA HIS A 35 -8.57 3.04 -7.11
C HIS A 35 -8.76 3.71 -5.75
N PHE A 36 -8.61 2.94 -4.66
CA PHE A 36 -8.71 3.49 -3.31
C PHE A 36 -7.66 4.58 -3.03
N LEU A 37 -6.43 4.43 -3.53
CA LEU A 37 -5.40 5.45 -3.37
C LEU A 37 -5.81 6.78 -4.03
N CYS A 38 -6.36 6.71 -5.25
CA CYS A 38 -6.88 7.87 -5.98
C CYS A 38 -8.07 8.54 -5.28
N GLU A 39 -8.94 7.77 -4.62
CA GLU A 39 -10.05 8.31 -3.83
C GLU A 39 -9.57 8.96 -2.51
N LEU A 40 -8.60 8.34 -1.84
CA LEU A 40 -8.11 8.80 -0.53
C LEU A 40 -7.18 10.01 -0.63
N ASP A 41 -6.30 10.04 -1.64
CA ASP A 41 -5.36 11.14 -1.85
C ASP A 41 -5.07 11.38 -3.34
N HIS A 42 -5.86 12.27 -3.92
CA HIS A 42 -5.73 12.67 -5.32
C HIS A 42 -4.34 13.25 -5.65
N ARG A 43 -3.78 14.09 -4.76
CA ARG A 43 -2.49 14.75 -5.01
C ARG A 43 -1.35 13.74 -5.00
N PHE A 44 -1.41 12.78 -4.10
CA PHE A 44 -0.43 11.72 -4.05
C PHE A 44 -0.53 10.80 -5.28
N SER A 45 -1.74 10.44 -5.70
CA SER A 45 -1.93 9.65 -6.92
C SER A 45 -1.48 10.37 -8.20
N GLU A 46 -1.70 11.68 -8.31
CA GLU A 46 -1.14 12.51 -9.40
C GLU A 46 0.39 12.49 -9.37
N HIS A 47 1.00 12.64 -8.18
CA HIS A 47 2.46 12.56 -8.03
C HIS A 47 3.04 11.21 -8.44
N LEU A 48 2.27 10.12 -8.28
CA LEU A 48 2.65 8.78 -8.70
C LEU A 48 2.36 8.49 -10.19
N GLY A 49 1.70 9.40 -10.92
CA GLY A 49 1.32 9.20 -12.32
C GLY A 49 0.24 8.13 -12.51
N LEU A 50 -0.66 7.98 -11.54
CA LEU A 50 -1.77 7.02 -11.56
C LEU A 50 -3.07 7.60 -12.15
N MET A 51 -3.09 8.91 -12.44
CA MET A 51 -4.17 9.64 -13.11
C MET A 51 -3.64 10.25 -14.40
#